data_AF-A0A2V4L7A8-F1
#
_entry.id   AF-A0A2V4L7A8-F1
#
_cell.length_a   1.000
_cell.length_b   1.000
_cell.length_c   1.000
_cell.angle_alpha   90.00
_cell.angle_beta   90.00
_cell.angle_gamma   90.00
#
_symmetry.space_group_name_H-M   'P 1'
#
loop_
_entity.id
_entity.type
_entity.pdbx_description
1 polymer ?
#
loop_
_entity_poly.entity_id
_entity_poly.type
_entity_poly.pdbx_seq_one_letter_code
_entity_poly.pdbx_strand_id
1 'polypeptide(L)' 'MLSRVARLVWFAVVSLIAGSILLLILQNPQSSRFHFLFWETPELPFSILLILAFGLGIFVMMLCLVGYKLFRLKPGR' A
#
# COMPACT_ATOMS: atom_id res chain seq x y z
N MET A 1 -23.76 -13.64 -0.48
CA MET A 1 -23.58 -12.24 -0.95
C MET A 1 -22.91 -11.34 0.10
N LEU A 2 -23.25 -11.47 1.39
CA LEU A 2 -22.71 -10.67 2.50
C LEU A 2 -21.16 -10.54 2.49
N SER A 3 -20.41 -11.61 2.18
CA SER A 3 -18.94 -11.60 2.21
C SER A 3 -18.27 -10.81 1.07
N ARG A 4 -18.97 -10.55 -0.04
CA ARG A 4 -18.42 -9.72 -1.13
C ARG A 4 -18.61 -8.24 -0.81
N VAL A 5 -19.80 -7.88 -0.33
CA VAL A 5 -20.13 -6.51 0.09
C VAL A 5 -19.24 -6.09 1.27
N ALA A 6 -19.10 -6.95 2.30
CA ALA A 6 -18.23 -6.68 3.44
C ALA A 6 -16.76 -6.45 3.05
N ARG A 7 -16.23 -7.24 2.10
CA ARG A 7 -14.87 -7.03 1.58
C ARG A 7 -14.73 -5.72 0.80
N LEU A 8 -15.75 -5.33 0.05
CA LEU A 8 -15.76 -4.12 -0.74
C LEU A 8 -15.82 -2.87 0.16
N VAL A 9 -16.66 -2.92 1.20
CA VAL A 9 -16.72 -1.90 2.25
C VAL A 9 -15.39 -1.80 2.99
N TRP A 10 -14.79 -2.94 3.37
CA TRP A 10 -13.48 -2.96 4.01
C TRP A 10 -12.40 -2.32 3.13
N PHE A 11 -12.35 -2.67 1.84
CA PHE A 11 -11.43 -2.05 0.88
C PHE A 11 -11.63 -0.54 0.78
N ALA A 12 -12.88 -0.09 0.68
CA ALA A 12 -13.20 1.32 0.60
C ALA A 12 -12.72 2.08 1.85
N VAL A 13 -12.95 1.53 3.04
CA VAL A 13 -12.50 2.11 4.32
C VAL A 13 -10.98 2.19 4.38
N VAL A 14 -10.27 1.11 4.04
CA VAL A 14 -8.80 1.08 4.05
C VAL A 14 -8.22 2.09 3.05
N SER A 15 -8.76 2.15 1.83
CA SER A 15 -8.32 3.14 0.83
C SER A 15 -8.58 4.57 1.28
N LEU A 16 -9.69 4.85 1.95
CA LEU A 16 -10.04 6.18 2.44
C LEU A 16 -9.09 6.63 3.56
N ILE A 17 -8.74 5.72 4.48
CA ILE A 17 -7.73 5.96 5.52
C ILE A 17 -6.35 6.20 4.90
N ALA A 18 -5.91 5.32 3.99
CA ALA A 18 -4.61 5.46 3.33
C ALA A 18 -4.51 6.77 2.53
N GLY A 19 -5.55 7.13 1.77
CA GLY A 19 -5.63 8.39 1.03
C GLY A 19 -5.62 9.61 1.94
N SER A 20 -6.31 9.55 3.08
CA SER A 20 -6.32 10.64 4.07
C SER A 20 -4.95 10.85 4.71
N ILE A 21 -4.24 9.77 5.04
CA ILE A 21 -2.87 9.83 5.56
C ILE A 21 -1.94 10.43 4.51
N LEU A 22 -2.09 10.03 3.24
CA LEU A 22 -1.28 10.53 2.13
C LEU A 22 -1.50 12.03 1.89
N LEU A 23 -2.75 12.49 1.94
CA LEU A 23 -3.10 13.91 1.88
C LEU A 23 -2.55 14.69 3.08
N LEU A 24 -2.64 14.13 4.29
CA LEU A 24 -2.12 14.76 5.51
C LEU A 24 -0.60 14.99 5.40
N ILE A 25 0.13 13.98 4.92
CA ILE A 25 1.58 14.04 4.68
C ILE A 25 1.92 15.03 3.57
N LEU A 26 1.11 15.09 2.51
CA LEU A 26 1.35 16.01 1.40
C LEU A 26 1.12 17.47 1.82
N GLN A 27 0.11 17.72 2.65
CA GLN A 27 -0.18 19.04 3.22
C GLN A 27 0.80 19.46 4.31
N ASN A 28 1.36 18.49 5.05
CA ASN A 28 2.34 18.72 6.10
C ASN A 28 3.61 17.94 5.76
N PRO A 29 4.46 18.45 4.83
CA PRO A 29 5.72 17.80 4.50
C PRO A 29 6.65 17.90 5.72
N GLN A 30 6.53 16.95 6.65
CA GLN A 30 7.56 16.74 7.66
C GLN A 30 8.74 16.06 6.96
N SER A 31 9.85 16.79 6.84
CA SER A 31 11.13 16.26 6.38
C SER A 31 11.54 15.11 7.29
N SER A 32 11.29 13.89 6.83
CA SER A 32 11.65 12.67 7.55
C SER A 32 13.14 12.45 7.33
N ARG A 33 13.97 12.96 8.26
CA ARG A 33 15.39 12.65 8.29
C ARG A 33 15.56 11.20 8.74
N PHE A 34 15.82 10.32 7.79
CA PHE A 34 16.27 8.96 8.12
C PHE A 34 17.69 9.07 8.67
N HIS A 35 17.81 9.07 10.00
CA HIS A 35 19.09 9.00 10.68
C HIS A 35 19.68 7.60 10.48
N PHE A 36 20.41 7.39 9.38
CA PHE A 36 21.36 6.30 9.26
C PHE A 36 22.64 6.74 9.99
N LEU A 37 23.18 5.89 10.88
CA LEU A 37 24.22 6.25 11.88
C LEU A 37 25.48 6.96 11.33
N PHE A 38 25.72 6.97 10.01
CA PHE A 38 26.94 7.53 9.40
C PHE A 38 26.75 8.21 8.04
N TRP A 39 25.52 8.46 7.58
CA TRP A 39 25.29 9.05 6.25
C TRP A 39 24.26 10.19 6.31
N GLU A 40 24.67 11.40 5.93
CA GLU A 40 23.72 12.48 5.66
C GLU A 40 22.92 12.11 4.41
N THR A 41 21.69 11.64 4.61
CA THR A 41 20.80 11.30 3.50
C THR A 41 20.20 12.59 2.93
N PRO A 42 20.10 12.70 1.59
CA PRO A 42 19.34 13.78 0.98
C PRO A 42 17.90 13.74 1.52
N GLU A 43 17.35 14.90 1.88
CA GLU A 43 16.01 15.03 2.43
C GLU A 43 14.99 14.52 1.42
N LEU A 44 14.63 13.23 1.54
CA LEU A 44 13.66 12.62 0.67
C LEU A 44 12.27 12.92 1.24
N PRO A 45 11.37 13.56 0.47
CA PRO A 45 10.02 13.84 0.94
C PRO A 45 9.33 12.53 1.35
N PHE A 46 8.72 12.52 2.53
CA PHE A 46 8.02 11.35 3.06
C PHE A 46 6.92 10.83 2.11
N SER A 47 6.38 11.73 1.28
CA SER A 47 5.45 11.41 0.20
C SER A 47 6.00 10.39 -0.80
N ILE A 48 7.28 10.43 -1.14
CA ILE A 48 7.92 9.48 -2.07
C ILE A 48 7.90 8.07 -1.49
N LEU A 49 8.22 7.94 -0.21
CA LEU A 49 8.20 6.65 0.49
C LEU A 49 6.78 6.10 0.61
N LEU A 50 5.80 6.97 0.85
CA LEU A 50 4.40 6.56 0.92
C LEU A 50 3.88 6.05 -0.43
N ILE A 51 4.22 6.75 -1.52
CA ILE A 51 3.87 6.33 -2.89
C ILE A 51 4.53 4.97 -3.19
N LEU A 52 5.81 4.79 -2.84
CA LEU A 52 6.50 3.51 -3.02
C LEU A 52 5.82 2.38 -2.23
N ALA A 53 5.53 2.61 -0.95
CA ALA A 53 4.88 1.62 -0.08
C ALA A 53 3.49 1.24 -0.60
N PHE A 54 2.71 2.23 -1.06
CA PHE A 54 1.39 2.00 -1.62
C PHE A 54 1.46 1.23 -2.94
N GLY A 55 2.37 1.61 -3.84
CA GLY A 55 2.62 0.91 -5.09
C GLY A 55 3.05 -0.55 -4.87
N LEU A 56 3.93 -0.79 -3.90
CA LEU A 56 4.36 -2.14 -3.51
C LEU A 56 3.18 -2.95 -2.96
N GLY A 57 2.34 -2.34 -2.12
CA GLY A 57 1.13 -2.96 -1.59
C GLY A 57 0.16 -3.42 -2.69
N ILE A 58 -0.10 -2.56 -3.69
CA ILE A 58 -0.93 -2.90 -4.85
C ILE A 58 -0.29 -4.05 -5.65
N PHE A 59 1.02 -3.98 -5.90
CA PHE A 59 1.73 -4.99 -6.67
C PHE A 59 1.68 -6.38 -6.00
N VAL A 60 1.92 -6.45 -4.69
CA VAL A 60 1.82 -7.68 -3.90
C VAL A 60 0.39 -8.22 -3.91
N MET A 61 -0.61 -7.35 -3.76
CA MET A 61 -2.01 -7.74 -3.80
C MET A 61 -2.39 -8.32 -5.17
N MET A 62 -1.93 -7.71 -6.27
CA MET A 62 -2.17 -8.18 -7.62
C MET A 62 -1.51 -9.55 -7.85
N LEU A 63 -0.27 -9.73 -7.43
CA LEU A 63 0.43 -11.02 -7.47
C LEU A 63 -0.33 -12.11 -6.69
N CYS A 64 -0.84 -11.78 -5.51
CA CYS A 64 -1.59 -12.71 -4.68
C CYS A 64 -2.92 -13.11 -5.34
N LEU A 65 -3.62 -12.16 -5.96
CA LEU A 65 -4.84 -12.40 -6.75
C LEU A 65 -4.59 -13.30 -7.96
N VAL A 66 -3.51 -13.04 -8.71
CA VAL A 66 -3.10 -13.86 -9.85
C VAL A 66 -2.70 -15.26 -9.40
N GLY A 67 -1.89 -15.37 -8.34
CA GLY A 67 -1.48 -16.64 -7.75
C GLY A 67 -2.66 -17.47 -7.26
N TYR A 68 -3.63 -16.85 -6.58
CA TYR A 68 -4.86 -17.52 -6.14
C TYR A 68 -5.70 -18.02 -7.33
N LYS A 69 -5.79 -17.22 -8.40
CA LYS A 69 -6.54 -17.59 -9.61
C LYS A 69 -5.85 -18.76 -10.33
N LEU A 70 -4.52 -18.75 -10.43
CA LEU A 70 -3.72 -19.86 -10.99
C LEU A 70 -3.84 -21.14 -10.15
N PHE A 71 -3.83 -21.02 -8.82
CA PHE A 71 -4.05 -22.17 -7.92
C PHE A 71 -5.44 -22.77 -8.06
N ARG A 72 -6.48 -21.93 -8.19
CA ARG A 72 -7.86 -22.37 -8.45
C ARG A 72 -8.06 -23.00 -9.83
N LEU A 73 -7.21 -22.68 -10.80
CA LEU A 73 -7.24 -23.22 -12.17
C LEU A 73 -6.43 -24.52 -12.33
N LYS A 74 -5.76 -25.00 -11.30
CA LYS A 74 -5.29 -26.40 -11.23
C LYS A 74 -6.42 -27.24 -10.60
N PRO A 75 -7.35 -27.83 -11.37
CA PRO A 75 -8.17 -28.90 -10.82
C PRO A 75 -7.24 -30.07 -10.49
N GLY A 76 -7.55 -30.78 -9.41
CA GLY A 76 -6.74 -31.88 -8.88
C GLY A 76 -6.27 -32.84 -9.98
N ARG A 77 -4.99 -33.21 -9.90
CA ARG A 77 -4.61 -34.60 -10.14
C ARG A 77 -5.06 -35.41 -8.94
#